data_AF-A0AAW2K5P4-F1
#
_entry.id   AF-A0AAW2K5P4-F1
#
_cell.length_a   1.000
_cell.length_b   1.000
_cell.length_c   1.000
_cell.angle_alpha   90.00
_cell.angle_beta   90.00
_cell.angle_gamma   90.00
#
_symmetry.space_group_name_H-M   'P 1'
#
loop_
_entity.id
_entity.type
_entity.pdbx_description
1 polymer ?
#
loop_
_entity_poly.entity_id
_entity_poly.type
_entity_poly.pdbx_seq_one_letter_code
_entity_poly.pdbx_strand_id
1 'polypeptide(L)'
;MWVSLCFCRVSVGSSEEGFKKVAMEGSGSGTGRRSWLKDDFTDLVLSWSLEEIFDENLYKYQVGEIPQSFESVDQYLGSYVFPLLEETRAELASALETVYKAPFAEVTSFNELKGDKLQYHVKVDHWRNRKSERGKEPYRTLPGDVVLLSDLKPETVCYLQRVDRTFTFASVTNTVDDETRESGDNCTPSNFKVKTEKHVEVGDGQSNSLYVLFLMNMTTNKRIWNALSMRRNLKIIKKVLCKNDSGEEYCDFCPLKCNSDIEVKFVLNLFSNLNDSQIEAISASLLKTECNHKSSVELIWGPPGTGKTTH
;
A
#
# COMPACT_ATOMS: atom_id res chain seq x y z
N MET A 1 -0.17 4.36 18.57
CA MET A 1 -1.49 3.73 18.39
C MET A 1 -1.23 2.24 18.21
N TRP A 2 -1.74 1.38 19.10
CA TRP A 2 -1.37 -0.03 19.13
C TRP A 2 -2.05 -0.78 17.97
N VAL A 3 -1.25 -1.40 17.10
CA VAL A 3 -1.75 -2.29 16.04
C VAL A 3 -2.10 -3.62 16.68
N SER A 4 -3.40 -3.89 16.84
CA SER A 4 -3.87 -5.21 17.23
C SER A 4 -3.71 -6.15 16.04
N LEU A 5 -2.84 -7.16 16.15
CA LEU A 5 -2.80 -8.25 15.17
C LEU A 5 -4.04 -9.13 15.34
N CYS A 6 -5.05 -8.89 14.50
CA CYS A 6 -6.16 -9.82 14.29
C CYS A 6 -5.76 -10.82 13.19
N PHE A 7 -5.78 -12.12 13.50
CA PHE A 7 -5.72 -13.17 12.49
C PHE A 7 -7.14 -13.49 12.01
N CYS A 8 -7.42 -13.29 10.73
CA CYS A 8 -8.65 -13.73 10.08
C CYS A 8 -8.35 -14.96 9.22
N ARG A 9 -8.99 -16.09 9.53
CA ARG A 9 -8.98 -17.28 8.66
C ARG A 9 -10.23 -17.24 7.78
N VAL A 10 -10.05 -17.38 6.46
CA VAL A 10 -11.10 -17.15 5.45
C VAL A 10 -11.25 -18.40 4.58
N SER A 11 -12.48 -18.88 4.39
CA SER A 11 -12.82 -19.93 3.41
C SER A 11 -13.63 -19.34 2.24
N VAL A 12 -13.23 -19.62 1.00
CA VAL A 12 -13.80 -19.02 -0.23
C VAL A 12 -14.52 -20.09 -1.06
N GLY A 13 -15.83 -19.92 -1.27
CA GLY A 13 -16.62 -20.73 -2.21
C GLY A 13 -16.70 -20.11 -3.60
N SER A 14 -16.38 -20.90 -4.64
CA SER A 14 -16.28 -20.48 -6.05
C SER A 14 -17.61 -20.05 -6.66
N SER A 15 -17.61 -18.95 -7.43
CA SER A 15 -18.59 -18.65 -8.48
C SER A 15 -18.07 -17.47 -9.33
N GLU A 16 -17.85 -17.70 -10.62
CA GLU A 16 -17.50 -16.69 -11.63
C GLU A 16 -18.78 -16.00 -12.14
N GLU A 17 -18.86 -14.67 -12.05
CA GLU A 17 -19.83 -13.88 -12.81
C GLU A 17 -19.24 -12.53 -13.25
N GLY A 18 -19.62 -12.13 -14.47
CA GLY A 18 -18.96 -11.13 -15.31
C GLY A 18 -19.09 -9.67 -14.89
N PHE A 19 -18.16 -8.90 -15.44
CA PHE A 19 -17.82 -7.51 -15.09
C PHE A 19 -18.81 -6.47 -15.61
N LYS A 20 -19.22 -5.53 -14.74
CA LYS A 20 -19.62 -4.17 -15.10
C LYS A 20 -18.96 -3.16 -14.15
N LYS A 21 -18.36 -2.12 -14.73
CA LYS A 21 -17.78 -0.96 -14.02
C LYS A 21 -18.93 -0.08 -13.50
N VAL A 22 -18.84 0.40 -12.26
CA VAL A 22 -19.79 1.34 -11.66
C VAL A 22 -19.08 2.67 -11.41
N ALA A 23 -19.71 3.75 -11.87
CA ALA A 23 -19.31 5.12 -11.62
C ALA A 23 -19.74 5.55 -10.21
N MET A 24 -18.90 6.33 -9.53
CA MET A 24 -19.20 6.88 -8.21
C MET A 24 -19.96 8.20 -8.40
N GLU A 25 -21.29 8.16 -8.33
CA GLU A 25 -22.12 9.36 -8.30
C GLU A 25 -22.23 9.88 -6.86
N GLY A 26 -21.49 10.94 -6.57
CA GLY A 26 -21.73 11.80 -5.40
C GLY A 26 -22.62 12.97 -5.81
N SER A 27 -23.80 13.05 -5.21
CA SER A 27 -24.69 14.21 -5.26
C SER A 27 -24.10 15.34 -4.40
N GLY A 28 -23.47 16.32 -5.04
CA GLY A 28 -22.98 17.53 -4.39
C GLY A 28 -22.76 18.63 -5.42
N SER A 29 -23.60 19.67 -5.37
CA SER A 29 -23.49 20.85 -6.22
C SER A 29 -22.32 21.72 -5.76
N GLY A 30 -21.21 21.64 -6.49
CA GLY A 30 -20.04 22.49 -6.32
C GLY A 30 -19.19 22.41 -7.57
N THR A 31 -19.11 23.50 -8.32
CA THR A 31 -18.32 23.61 -9.54
C THR A 31 -16.83 23.68 -9.20
N GLY A 32 -16.14 22.54 -9.30
CA GLY A 32 -14.69 22.41 -9.27
C GLY A 32 -14.30 21.20 -10.12
N ARG A 33 -13.31 21.37 -11.02
CA ARG A 33 -12.89 20.37 -12.01
C ARG A 33 -12.78 18.95 -11.42
N ARG A 34 -13.69 18.05 -11.79
CA ARG A 34 -13.53 16.61 -11.57
C ARG A 34 -12.56 16.07 -12.62
N SER A 35 -11.26 16.15 -12.36
CA SER A 35 -10.33 15.27 -13.07
C SER A 35 -10.57 13.85 -12.56
N TRP A 36 -10.94 12.95 -13.47
CA TRP A 36 -11.03 11.52 -13.20
C TRP A 36 -9.78 11.05 -12.43
N LEU A 37 -9.98 10.33 -11.32
CA LEU A 37 -8.86 9.67 -10.63
C LEU A 37 -8.12 8.84 -11.67
N LYS A 38 -6.80 9.05 -11.80
CA LYS A 38 -5.99 8.23 -12.70
C LYS A 38 -6.10 6.77 -12.24
N ASP A 39 -6.25 5.86 -13.20
CA ASP A 39 -6.43 4.43 -12.92
C ASP A 39 -5.21 3.82 -12.17
N ASP A 40 -4.01 4.37 -12.37
CA ASP A 40 -2.79 3.99 -11.63
C ASP A 40 -2.51 4.98 -10.49
N PHE A 41 -2.48 4.46 -9.26
CA PHE A 41 -2.17 5.21 -8.04
C PHE A 41 -0.82 5.95 -8.12
N THR A 42 0.17 5.32 -8.77
CA THR A 42 1.48 5.91 -9.01
C THR A 42 1.37 7.21 -9.79
N ASP A 43 0.61 7.20 -10.89
CA ASP A 43 0.49 8.34 -11.79
C ASP A 43 -0.27 9.50 -11.16
N LEU A 44 -1.17 9.20 -10.22
CA LEU A 44 -1.88 10.19 -9.41
C LEU A 44 -0.91 10.89 -8.46
N VAL A 45 -0.14 10.14 -7.68
CA VAL A 45 0.83 10.71 -6.72
C VAL A 45 1.92 11.51 -7.45
N LEU A 46 2.43 11.00 -8.57
CA LEU A 46 3.45 11.70 -9.36
C LEU A 46 2.94 12.97 -10.06
N SER A 47 1.61 13.14 -10.18
CA SER A 47 1.03 14.35 -10.78
C SER A 47 0.82 15.51 -9.81
N TRP A 48 0.95 15.27 -8.50
CA TRP A 48 0.74 16.33 -7.53
C TRP A 48 1.77 17.45 -7.66
N SER A 49 1.29 18.70 -7.58
CA SER A 49 2.16 19.86 -7.46
C SER A 49 2.67 20.02 -6.03
N LEU A 50 3.70 20.85 -5.82
CA LEU A 50 4.15 21.17 -4.46
C LEU A 50 3.06 21.91 -3.67
N GLU A 51 2.29 22.78 -4.33
CA GLU A 51 1.16 23.47 -3.70
C GLU A 51 0.11 22.48 -3.22
N GLU A 52 -0.23 21.48 -4.03
CA GLU A 52 -1.16 20.41 -3.62
C GLU A 52 -0.58 19.56 -2.48
N ILE A 53 0.71 19.20 -2.56
CA ILE A 53 1.35 18.39 -1.52
C ILE A 53 1.40 19.15 -0.19
N PHE A 54 1.64 20.46 -0.18
CA PHE A 54 1.68 21.26 1.05
C PHE A 54 0.32 21.82 1.49
N ASP A 55 -0.74 21.65 0.70
CA ASP A 55 -2.10 22.05 1.11
C ASP A 55 -2.71 21.00 2.04
N GLU A 56 -2.66 21.27 3.35
CA GLU A 56 -3.32 20.47 4.38
C GLU A 56 -4.85 20.40 4.22
N ASN A 57 -5.44 21.27 3.40
CA ASN A 57 -6.88 21.28 3.16
C ASN A 57 -7.29 20.62 1.83
N LEU A 58 -6.36 20.06 1.05
CA LEU A 58 -6.61 19.51 -0.29
C LEU A 58 -7.79 18.51 -0.31
N TYR A 59 -7.85 17.63 0.69
CA TYR A 59 -8.88 16.61 0.84
C TYR A 59 -9.80 16.82 2.05
N LYS A 60 -9.77 18.00 2.68
CA LYS A 60 -10.48 18.27 3.95
C LYS A 60 -11.97 17.94 3.94
N TYR A 61 -12.65 18.18 2.82
CA TYR A 61 -14.10 17.95 2.72
C TYR A 61 -14.43 16.56 2.16
N GLN A 62 -13.43 15.83 1.68
CA GLN A 62 -13.55 14.50 1.11
C GLN A 62 -13.16 13.41 2.13
N VAL A 63 -12.29 13.74 3.08
CA VAL A 63 -11.99 12.92 4.26
C VAL A 63 -13.11 13.12 5.28
N GLY A 64 -14.13 12.26 5.22
CA GLY A 64 -15.21 12.19 6.19
C GLY A 64 -14.93 11.21 7.33
N GLU A 65 -15.74 11.28 8.39
CA GLU A 65 -15.75 10.24 9.43
C GLU A 65 -16.15 8.89 8.80
N ILE A 66 -15.39 7.85 9.11
CA ILE A 66 -15.68 6.49 8.64
C ILE A 66 -16.94 6.00 9.37
N PRO A 67 -18.04 5.70 8.66
CA PRO A 67 -19.27 5.24 9.29
C PRO A 67 -19.09 3.93 10.06
N GLN A 68 -19.90 3.72 11.09
CA GLN A 68 -19.94 2.44 11.84
C GLN A 68 -20.57 1.30 11.03
N SER A 69 -21.34 1.62 10.00
CA SER A 69 -22.03 0.66 9.12
C SER A 69 -22.10 1.18 7.70
N PHE A 70 -22.12 0.27 6.73
CA PHE A 70 -22.13 0.60 5.31
C PHE A 70 -23.34 -0.04 4.63
N GLU A 71 -24.01 0.73 3.77
CA GLU A 71 -25.15 0.29 2.97
C GLU A 71 -24.72 -0.61 1.79
N SER A 72 -23.46 -0.47 1.35
CA SER A 72 -22.92 -1.29 0.27
C SER A 72 -21.40 -1.48 0.38
N VAL A 73 -20.90 -2.50 -0.32
CA VAL A 73 -19.46 -2.73 -0.48
C VAL A 73 -18.78 -1.54 -1.16
N ASP A 74 -19.46 -0.90 -2.12
CA ASP A 74 -18.90 0.23 -2.86
C ASP A 74 -18.76 1.47 -1.97
N GLN A 75 -19.73 1.70 -1.08
CA GLN A 75 -19.62 2.74 -0.04
C GLN A 75 -18.47 2.45 0.93
N TYR A 76 -18.32 1.18 1.36
CA TYR A 76 -17.22 0.77 2.22
C TYR A 76 -15.86 1.01 1.58
N LEU A 77 -15.61 0.43 0.40
CA LEU A 77 -14.32 0.58 -0.29
C LEU A 77 -14.04 2.04 -0.65
N GLY A 78 -15.07 2.77 -1.08
CA GLY A 78 -14.98 4.19 -1.41
C GLY A 78 -14.60 5.08 -0.22
N SER A 79 -15.03 4.73 1.00
CA SER A 79 -14.76 5.54 2.21
C SER A 79 -13.28 5.64 2.58
N TYR A 80 -12.45 4.69 2.12
CA TYR A 80 -11.00 4.66 2.41
C TYR A 80 -10.15 5.31 1.32
N VAL A 81 -10.72 5.72 0.18
CA VAL A 81 -9.98 6.31 -0.93
C VAL A 81 -9.32 7.63 -0.52
N PHE A 82 -10.09 8.58 0.00
CA PHE A 82 -9.56 9.88 0.42
C PHE A 82 -8.66 9.82 1.67
N PRO A 83 -8.98 9.02 2.71
CA PRO A 83 -8.04 8.79 3.80
C PRO A 83 -6.66 8.30 3.32
N LEU A 84 -6.62 7.36 2.37
CA LEU A 84 -5.36 6.86 1.80
C LEU A 84 -4.61 7.94 1.02
N LEU A 85 -5.30 8.74 0.22
CA LEU A 85 -4.70 9.86 -0.51
C LEU A 85 -4.13 10.91 0.43
N GLU A 86 -4.87 11.26 1.49
CA GLU A 86 -4.44 12.23 2.48
C GLU A 86 -3.25 11.74 3.31
N GLU A 87 -3.25 10.47 3.74
CA GLU A 87 -2.11 9.85 4.41
C GLU A 87 -0.86 9.87 3.52
N THR A 88 -1.01 9.51 2.24
CA THR A 88 0.09 9.52 1.26
C THR A 88 0.61 10.93 1.00
N ARG A 89 -0.29 11.92 0.87
CA ARG A 89 0.05 13.34 0.68
C ARG A 89 0.85 13.87 1.87
N ALA A 90 0.37 13.61 3.10
CA ALA A 90 1.02 14.05 4.33
C ALA A 90 2.40 13.40 4.52
N GLU A 91 2.55 12.10 4.21
CA GLU A 91 3.85 11.42 4.22
C GLU A 91 4.84 12.07 3.24
N LEU A 92 4.39 12.34 2.01
CA LEU A 92 5.22 12.99 0.99
C LEU A 92 5.60 14.43 1.39
N ALA A 93 4.66 15.19 1.95
CA ALA A 93 4.92 16.54 2.46
C ALA A 93 6.00 16.52 3.54
N SER A 94 5.91 15.61 4.51
CA SER A 94 6.90 15.45 5.58
C SER A 94 8.28 15.06 5.03
N ALA A 95 8.34 14.19 4.02
CA ALA A 95 9.57 13.84 3.33
C ALA A 95 10.20 15.05 2.63
N LEU A 96 9.37 15.91 1.99
CA LEU A 96 9.84 17.11 1.31
C LEU A 96 10.34 18.20 2.27
N GLU A 97 9.71 18.39 3.42
CA GLU A 97 10.19 19.31 4.47
C GLU A 97 11.59 18.93 4.99
N THR A 98 11.91 17.64 4.97
CA THR A 98 13.18 17.09 5.45
C THR A 98 14.10 16.60 4.33
N VAL A 99 13.81 16.99 3.07
CA VAL A 99 14.51 16.49 1.88
C VAL A 99 16.02 16.74 1.88
N TYR A 100 16.49 17.80 2.53
CA TYR A 100 17.92 18.09 2.68
C TYR A 100 18.69 17.03 3.51
N LYS A 101 17.97 16.19 4.27
CA LYS A 101 18.52 15.04 5.01
C LYS A 101 18.35 13.73 4.25
N ALA A 102 17.63 13.72 3.14
CA ALA A 102 17.33 12.51 2.39
C ALA A 102 18.61 11.85 1.85
N PRO A 103 18.61 10.51 1.69
CA PRO A 103 19.58 9.84 0.83
C PRO A 103 19.50 10.42 -0.59
N PHE A 104 20.65 10.75 -1.16
CA PHE A 104 20.73 11.29 -2.52
C PHE A 104 21.96 10.79 -3.26
N ALA A 105 21.89 10.76 -4.58
CA ALA A 105 23.00 10.38 -5.45
C ALA A 105 23.03 11.26 -6.71
N GLU A 106 24.20 11.37 -7.32
CA GLU A 106 24.36 12.05 -8.61
C GLU A 106 24.08 11.05 -9.74
N VAL A 107 23.31 11.47 -10.73
CA VAL A 107 22.95 10.68 -11.89
C VAL A 107 24.11 10.70 -12.88
N THR A 108 24.68 9.52 -13.13
CA THR A 108 25.77 9.33 -14.09
C THR A 108 25.26 8.99 -15.49
N SER A 109 24.03 8.47 -15.60
CA SER A 109 23.38 8.21 -16.88
C SER A 109 21.86 8.23 -16.74
N PHE A 110 21.17 8.88 -17.67
CA PHE A 110 19.72 9.02 -17.69
C PHE A 110 19.23 8.81 -19.13
N ASN A 111 18.76 7.61 -19.45
CA ASN A 111 18.40 7.23 -20.82
C ASN A 111 16.92 6.85 -20.90
N GLU A 112 16.18 7.44 -21.83
CA GLU A 112 14.80 7.05 -22.13
C GLU A 112 14.73 5.59 -22.62
N LEU A 113 13.73 4.84 -22.16
CA LEU A 113 13.51 3.47 -22.58
C LEU A 113 12.80 3.45 -23.94
N LYS A 114 13.33 2.64 -24.88
CA LYS A 114 12.76 2.53 -26.23
C LYS A 114 11.29 2.10 -26.17
N GLY A 115 10.40 2.97 -26.64
CA GLY A 115 8.97 2.70 -26.75
C GLY A 115 8.08 3.28 -25.64
N ASP A 116 8.66 3.85 -24.57
CA ASP A 116 7.91 4.55 -23.53
C ASP A 116 8.62 5.84 -23.10
N LYS A 117 8.02 6.97 -23.46
CA LYS A 117 8.60 8.31 -23.24
C LYS A 117 8.65 8.75 -21.77
N LEU A 118 8.02 7.99 -20.88
CA LEU A 118 7.92 8.33 -19.46
C LEU A 118 8.69 7.36 -18.58
N GLN A 119 9.48 6.47 -19.17
CA GLN A 119 10.35 5.56 -18.43
C GLN A 119 11.81 5.77 -18.80
N TYR A 120 12.66 5.76 -17.77
CA TYR A 120 14.08 6.04 -17.92
C TYR A 120 14.91 4.98 -17.20
N HIS A 121 16.00 4.57 -17.85
CA HIS A 121 17.08 3.84 -17.21
C HIS A 121 18.01 4.84 -16.54
N VAL A 122 18.12 4.75 -15.22
CA VAL A 122 18.92 5.65 -14.38
C VAL A 122 20.10 4.88 -13.82
N LYS A 123 21.29 5.47 -13.96
CA LYS A 123 22.50 5.05 -13.25
C LYS A 123 22.90 6.17 -12.32
N VAL A 124 23.19 5.83 -11.07
CA VAL A 124 23.70 6.79 -10.09
C VAL A 124 25.09 6.40 -9.63
N ASP A 125 25.82 7.35 -9.08
CA ASP A 125 27.13 7.11 -8.47
C ASP A 125 27.00 6.31 -7.16
N HIS A 126 27.08 6.96 -6.01
CA HIS A 126 26.93 6.36 -4.70
C HIS A 126 25.96 7.20 -3.87
N TRP A 127 25.10 6.52 -3.12
CA TRP A 127 24.15 7.16 -2.22
C TRP A 127 24.86 7.85 -1.05
N ARG A 128 24.77 9.17 -1.01
CA ARG A 128 25.23 10.06 0.06
C ARG A 128 24.16 10.13 1.16
N ASN A 129 24.53 10.69 2.31
CA ASN A 129 23.70 10.74 3.52
C ASN A 129 23.24 9.37 4.03
N ARG A 130 24.08 8.34 3.83
CA ARG A 130 23.93 6.97 4.35
C ARG A 130 23.98 6.88 5.89
N LYS A 131 23.98 8.00 6.62
CA LYS A 131 24.09 8.04 8.09
C LYS A 131 22.76 7.59 8.68
N SER A 132 22.67 6.29 8.90
CA SER A 132 21.77 5.71 9.85
C SER A 132 22.03 6.30 11.23
N GLU A 133 20.96 6.73 11.91
CA GLU A 133 20.91 6.59 13.36
C GLU A 133 21.42 5.18 13.70
N ARG A 134 22.40 5.07 14.60
CA ARG A 134 23.16 3.83 14.86
C ARG A 134 22.27 2.59 14.77
N GLY A 135 22.51 1.73 13.78
CA GLY A 135 21.87 0.43 13.61
C GLY A 135 20.97 0.26 12.39
N LYS A 136 20.64 1.32 11.64
CA LYS A 136 19.89 1.15 10.36
C LYS A 136 20.84 0.77 9.22
N GLU A 137 20.38 -0.16 8.38
CA GLU A 137 21.05 -0.48 7.14
C GLU A 137 21.11 0.76 6.23
N PRO A 138 22.17 0.88 5.44
CA PRO A 138 22.25 1.92 4.44
C PRO A 138 21.09 1.88 3.44
N TYR A 139 20.64 3.06 2.97
CA TYR A 139 19.64 3.13 1.92
C TYR A 139 20.06 2.35 0.67
N ARG A 140 19.07 1.63 0.11
CA ARG A 140 19.14 0.92 -1.17
C ARG A 140 17.85 1.23 -1.91
N THR A 141 17.97 1.49 -3.21
CA THR A 141 16.83 1.73 -4.07
C THR A 141 15.93 0.49 -4.13
N LEU A 142 14.64 0.66 -3.88
CA LEU A 142 13.65 -0.41 -3.93
C LEU A 142 12.54 -0.11 -4.94
N PRO A 143 11.92 -1.12 -5.56
CA PRO A 143 10.67 -0.93 -6.29
C PRO A 143 9.61 -0.25 -5.41
N GLY A 144 8.91 0.72 -5.99
CA GLY A 144 7.93 1.53 -5.28
C GLY A 144 8.51 2.74 -4.53
N ASP A 145 9.82 2.95 -4.55
CA ASP A 145 10.39 4.21 -4.07
C ASP A 145 9.89 5.38 -4.93
N VAL A 146 9.46 6.45 -4.27
CA VAL A 146 9.21 7.76 -4.87
C VAL A 146 10.46 8.58 -4.66
N VAL A 147 10.99 9.11 -5.75
CA VAL A 147 12.22 9.90 -5.76
C VAL A 147 11.97 11.26 -6.40
N LEU A 148 12.78 12.23 -5.99
CA LEU A 148 12.86 13.55 -6.60
C LEU A 148 14.06 13.59 -7.56
N LEU A 149 13.80 13.88 -8.84
CA LEU A 149 14.84 14.23 -9.80
C LEU A 149 15.01 15.74 -9.80
N SER A 150 16.24 16.23 -9.68
CA SER A 150 16.50 17.66 -9.62
C SER A 150 17.91 18.01 -10.10
N ASP A 151 18.05 19.15 -10.75
CA ASP A 151 19.32 19.73 -11.22
C ASP A 151 20.20 20.32 -10.09
N LEU A 152 19.77 20.18 -8.84
CA LEU A 152 20.47 20.71 -7.68
C LEU A 152 21.00 19.62 -6.77
N LYS A 153 22.15 19.92 -6.19
CA LYS A 153 22.63 19.17 -5.04
C LYS A 153 21.84 19.59 -3.78
N PRO A 154 21.30 18.66 -2.99
CA PRO A 154 20.61 18.97 -1.74
C PRO A 154 21.60 19.43 -0.66
N GLU A 155 21.91 20.73 -0.65
CA GLU A 155 22.88 21.31 0.30
C GLU A 155 22.24 22.22 1.36
N THR A 156 20.97 22.64 1.20
CA THR A 156 20.35 23.65 2.06
C THR A 156 18.88 23.38 2.37
N VAL A 157 18.37 23.94 3.47
CA VAL A 157 16.97 23.83 3.92
C VAL A 157 15.99 24.49 2.93
N CYS A 158 16.41 25.52 2.21
CA CYS A 158 15.58 26.23 1.22
C CYS A 158 15.60 25.58 -0.18
N TYR A 159 15.94 24.29 -0.27
CA TYR A 159 16.16 23.57 -1.53
C TYR A 159 14.99 23.71 -2.53
N LEU A 160 13.75 23.62 -2.04
CA LEU A 160 12.52 23.61 -2.86
C LEU A 160 11.93 25.01 -3.14
N GLN A 161 12.42 26.07 -2.50
CA GLN A 161 11.82 27.43 -2.58
C GLN A 161 12.44 28.33 -3.67
N ARG A 162 13.33 27.79 -4.51
CA ARG A 162 14.06 28.57 -5.52
C ARG A 162 13.28 28.60 -6.84
N VAL A 163 12.88 29.81 -7.25
CA VAL A 163 11.89 30.14 -8.30
C VAL A 163 12.20 29.60 -9.71
N ASP A 164 13.47 29.29 -10.04
CA ASP A 164 13.89 29.02 -11.42
C ASP A 164 14.28 27.56 -11.71
N ARG A 165 13.60 26.56 -11.13
CA ARG A 165 14.15 25.19 -11.11
C ARG A 165 13.20 24.09 -11.53
N THR A 166 13.75 23.12 -12.25
CA THR A 166 13.06 21.92 -12.68
C THR A 166 13.33 20.79 -11.69
N PHE A 167 12.27 20.35 -11.01
CA PHE A 167 12.27 19.06 -10.33
C PHE A 167 11.13 18.21 -10.90
N THR A 168 11.25 16.90 -10.78
CA THR A 168 10.22 15.97 -11.25
C THR A 168 10.17 14.77 -10.32
N PHE A 169 8.97 14.40 -9.90
CA PHE A 169 8.77 13.15 -9.16
C PHE A 169 8.89 11.96 -10.11
N ALA A 170 9.53 10.91 -9.63
CA ALA A 170 9.62 9.65 -10.34
C ALA A 170 9.36 8.48 -9.38
N SER A 171 8.82 7.38 -9.88
CA SER A 171 8.66 6.13 -9.15
C SER A 171 9.62 5.08 -9.68
N VAL A 172 10.35 4.41 -8.79
CA VAL A 172 11.19 3.27 -9.14
C VAL A 172 10.33 2.06 -9.45
N THR A 173 10.45 1.50 -10.65
CA THR A 173 9.61 0.38 -11.11
C THR A 173 10.32 -0.97 -11.00
N ASN A 174 11.61 -1.02 -11.31
CA ASN A 174 12.41 -2.24 -11.22
C ASN A 174 13.88 -1.90 -10.98
N THR A 175 14.57 -2.74 -10.21
CA THR A 175 16.01 -2.70 -10.01
C THR A 175 16.63 -3.76 -10.93
N VAL A 176 17.63 -3.40 -11.73
CA VAL A 176 18.16 -4.31 -12.76
C VAL A 176 19.04 -5.43 -12.16
N ASP A 177 19.35 -5.35 -10.86
CA ASP A 177 20.38 -6.16 -10.20
C ASP A 177 19.86 -7.49 -9.58
N ASP A 178 19.09 -8.29 -10.33
CA ASP A 178 18.69 -9.65 -9.88
C ASP A 178 19.48 -10.80 -10.52
N GLU A 179 20.47 -10.52 -11.39
CA GLU A 179 21.29 -11.58 -12.03
C GLU A 179 22.80 -11.52 -11.78
N THR A 180 23.32 -10.59 -10.97
CA THR A 180 24.77 -10.57 -10.65
C THR A 180 25.02 -10.07 -9.23
N ARG A 181 24.57 -10.85 -8.24
CA ARG A 181 25.06 -10.72 -6.86
C ARG A 181 26.45 -11.33 -6.76
N GLU A 182 27.44 -10.62 -7.27
CA GLU A 182 28.82 -10.82 -6.86
C GLU A 182 29.36 -9.57 -6.17
N SER A 183 29.83 -9.80 -4.95
CA SER A 183 30.67 -8.92 -4.13
C SER A 183 29.96 -7.80 -3.35
N GLY A 184 30.10 -7.88 -2.03
CA GLY A 184 29.66 -6.88 -1.05
C GLY A 184 30.51 -5.60 -1.05
N ASP A 185 30.74 -5.01 -2.22
CA ASP A 185 31.36 -3.70 -2.31
C ASP A 185 30.29 -2.60 -2.33
N ASN A 186 30.44 -1.63 -1.42
CA ASN A 186 29.49 -0.55 -1.19
C ASN A 186 29.66 0.63 -2.17
N CYS A 187 30.54 0.49 -3.16
CA CYS A 187 30.91 1.52 -4.13
C CYS A 187 30.34 1.29 -5.54
N THR A 188 29.51 0.26 -5.75
CA THR A 188 29.00 -0.06 -7.09
C THR A 188 27.89 0.93 -7.49
N PRO A 189 27.96 1.52 -8.70
CA PRO A 189 26.88 2.31 -9.28
C PRO A 189 25.55 1.54 -9.27
N SER A 190 24.50 2.13 -8.70
CA SER A 190 23.18 1.50 -8.66
C SER A 190 22.42 1.80 -9.96
N ASN A 191 21.83 0.75 -10.55
CA ASN A 191 21.07 0.84 -11.79
C ASN A 191 19.61 0.49 -11.54
N PHE A 192 18.71 1.39 -11.90
CA PHE A 192 17.28 1.18 -11.72
C PHE A 192 16.47 1.90 -12.79
N LYS A 193 15.22 1.46 -12.95
CA LYS A 193 14.25 2.06 -13.86
C LYS A 193 13.32 2.97 -13.07
N VAL A 194 13.07 4.15 -13.61
CA VAL A 194 12.08 5.09 -13.05
C VAL A 194 10.99 5.39 -14.07
N LYS A 195 9.78 5.62 -13.58
CA LYS A 195 8.63 6.14 -14.32
C LYS A 195 8.32 7.56 -13.83
N THR A 196 8.07 8.49 -14.74
CA THR A 196 7.65 9.87 -14.42
C THR A 196 6.24 10.14 -14.95
N GLU A 197 5.64 11.25 -14.52
CA GLU A 197 4.33 11.68 -15.05
C GLU A 197 4.46 12.55 -16.31
N LYS A 198 5.55 13.33 -16.40
CA LYS A 198 5.89 14.18 -17.54
C LYS A 198 7.26 13.81 -18.09
N HIS A 199 7.48 14.18 -19.34
CA HIS A 199 8.77 14.05 -19.99
C HIS A 199 9.81 14.92 -19.24
N VAL A 200 10.97 14.32 -18.95
CA VAL A 200 12.09 15.03 -18.31
C VAL A 200 13.01 15.54 -19.42
N GLU A 201 13.06 16.85 -19.60
CA GLU A 201 14.03 17.48 -20.49
C GLU A 201 15.38 17.60 -19.77
N VAL A 202 16.33 16.73 -20.14
CA VAL A 202 17.72 16.88 -19.73
C VAL A 202 18.41 17.76 -20.77
N GLY A 203 18.83 18.96 -20.39
CA GLY A 203 19.44 19.93 -21.30
C GLY A 203 20.69 19.37 -21.99
N ASP A 204 20.79 19.56 -23.31
CA ASP A 204 21.86 19.03 -24.18
C ASP A 204 23.16 19.88 -24.10
N GLY A 205 23.46 20.43 -22.92
CA GLY A 205 24.47 21.47 -22.73
C GLY A 205 25.21 21.41 -21.40
N GLN A 206 26.52 21.56 -21.50
CA GLN A 206 27.59 21.59 -20.50
C GLN A 206 27.16 21.84 -19.02
N SER A 207 27.21 20.74 -18.23
CA SER A 207 27.33 20.71 -16.76
C SER A 207 26.17 21.24 -15.90
N ASN A 208 24.98 20.68 -16.06
CA ASN A 208 24.02 20.60 -14.96
C ASN A 208 23.97 19.15 -14.46
N SER A 209 24.63 18.86 -13.34
CA SER A 209 24.53 17.56 -12.67
C SER A 209 23.07 17.30 -12.26
N LEU A 210 22.52 16.16 -12.64
CA LEU A 210 21.21 15.71 -12.19
C LEU A 210 21.38 14.88 -10.91
N TYR A 211 20.51 15.07 -9.93
CA TYR A 211 20.51 14.35 -8.67
C TYR A 211 19.19 13.61 -8.48
N VAL A 212 19.27 12.46 -7.80
CA VAL A 212 18.11 11.68 -7.36
C VAL A 212 18.09 11.70 -5.84
N LEU A 213 16.93 12.00 -5.25
CA LEU A 213 16.72 12.04 -3.80
C LEU A 213 15.58 11.09 -3.43
N PHE A 214 15.77 10.26 -2.41
CA PHE A 214 14.70 9.40 -1.89
C PHE A 214 13.70 10.21 -1.06
N LEU A 215 12.40 9.98 -1.25
CA LEU A 215 11.34 10.62 -0.46
C LEU A 215 10.62 9.61 0.43
N MET A 216 10.00 8.60 -0.17
CA MET A 216 9.17 7.60 0.52
C MET A 216 9.07 6.32 -0.30
N ASN A 217 8.62 5.21 0.30
CA ASN A 217 8.26 4.00 -0.44
C ASN A 217 6.73 3.82 -0.44
N MET A 218 6.11 3.92 -1.61
CA MET A 218 4.65 3.89 -1.73
C MET A 218 4.07 2.48 -1.94
N THR A 219 4.85 1.42 -1.73
CA THR A 219 4.40 0.04 -1.98
C THR A 219 3.17 -0.33 -1.15
N THR A 220 3.17 0.03 0.14
CA THR A 220 2.04 -0.23 1.04
C THR A 220 0.80 0.52 0.57
N ASN A 221 0.94 1.81 0.31
CA ASN A 221 -0.15 2.66 -0.18
C ASN A 221 -0.74 2.11 -1.50
N LYS A 222 0.11 1.71 -2.45
CA LYS A 222 -0.30 1.09 -3.72
C LYS A 222 -1.01 -0.25 -3.51
N ARG A 223 -0.58 -1.08 -2.55
CA ARG A 223 -1.26 -2.34 -2.21
C ARG A 223 -2.65 -2.08 -1.65
N ILE A 224 -2.80 -1.08 -0.78
CA ILE A 224 -4.11 -0.67 -0.24
C ILE A 224 -5.00 -0.17 -1.38
N TRP A 225 -4.52 0.74 -2.22
CA TRP A 225 -5.27 1.25 -3.39
C TRP A 225 -5.78 0.13 -4.30
N ASN A 226 -4.90 -0.83 -4.61
CA ASN A 226 -5.28 -2.00 -5.40
C ASN A 226 -6.32 -2.85 -4.68
N ALA A 227 -6.18 -3.07 -3.37
CA ALA A 227 -7.16 -3.81 -2.58
C ALA A 227 -8.54 -3.13 -2.55
N LEU A 228 -8.57 -1.79 -2.47
CA LEU A 228 -9.80 -0.99 -2.56
C LEU A 228 -10.46 -1.11 -3.95
N SER A 229 -9.65 -1.30 -5.00
CA SER A 229 -10.12 -1.47 -6.38
C SER A 229 -10.47 -2.93 -6.72
N MET A 230 -10.07 -3.91 -5.89
CA MET A 230 -10.31 -5.33 -6.14
C MET A 230 -11.72 -5.74 -5.71
N ARG A 231 -12.57 -6.10 -6.67
CA ARG A 231 -13.88 -6.74 -6.42
C ARG A 231 -13.76 -8.26 -6.21
N ARG A 232 -12.78 -8.71 -5.42
CA ARG A 232 -12.61 -10.13 -5.03
C ARG A 232 -13.18 -10.38 -3.65
N ASN A 233 -13.54 -11.62 -3.35
CA ASN A 233 -14.01 -12.03 -2.00
C ASN A 233 -15.22 -11.25 -1.47
N LEU A 234 -16.09 -10.74 -2.36
CA LEU A 234 -17.26 -9.93 -2.01
C LEU A 234 -18.21 -10.64 -1.02
N LYS A 235 -18.29 -11.97 -1.06
CA LYS A 235 -19.09 -12.76 -0.11
C LYS A 235 -18.62 -12.54 1.34
N ILE A 236 -17.31 -12.48 1.55
CA ILE A 236 -16.71 -12.22 2.87
C ILE A 236 -16.88 -10.76 3.26
N ILE A 237 -16.60 -9.83 2.34
CA ILE A 237 -16.75 -8.40 2.61
C ILE A 237 -18.20 -8.10 2.99
N LYS A 238 -19.19 -8.58 2.23
CA LYS A 238 -20.61 -8.45 2.57
C LYS A 238 -20.91 -9.01 3.96
N LYS A 239 -20.34 -10.17 4.31
CA LYS A 239 -20.53 -10.76 5.65
C LYS A 239 -19.90 -9.92 6.78
N VAL A 240 -18.80 -9.22 6.52
CA VAL A 240 -18.18 -8.29 7.49
C VAL A 240 -19.00 -7.00 7.63
N LEU A 241 -19.55 -6.49 6.52
CA LEU A 241 -20.32 -5.24 6.51
C LEU A 241 -21.72 -5.40 7.09
N CYS A 242 -22.38 -6.52 6.79
CA CYS A 242 -23.68 -6.85 7.36
C CYS A 242 -23.48 -7.40 8.77
N LYS A 243 -23.69 -6.55 9.78
CA LYS A 243 -23.91 -7.00 11.16
C LYS A 243 -25.25 -7.74 11.18
N ASN A 244 -25.25 -9.02 10.80
CA ASN A 244 -26.46 -9.84 10.86
C ASN A 244 -26.85 -9.95 12.35
N ASP A 245 -27.92 -9.25 12.73
CA ASP A 245 -28.53 -9.26 14.06
C ASP A 245 -29.33 -10.55 14.32
N SER A 246 -29.07 -11.61 13.55
CA SER A 246 -29.73 -12.90 13.65
C SER A 246 -28.69 -13.97 13.93
N GLY A 247 -28.82 -14.59 15.12
CA GLY A 247 -27.90 -15.55 15.70
C GLY A 247 -27.51 -16.71 14.79
N GLU A 248 -26.43 -17.40 15.21
CA GLU A 248 -25.87 -18.64 14.66
C GLU A 248 -26.62 -19.18 13.44
N GLU A 249 -26.25 -18.67 12.27
CA GLU A 249 -26.77 -19.20 11.01
C GLU A 249 -26.18 -20.59 10.76
N TYR A 250 -26.82 -21.60 11.34
CA TYR A 250 -26.64 -22.98 10.93
C TYR A 250 -26.83 -23.06 9.40
N CYS A 251 -26.04 -23.93 8.76
CA CYS A 251 -26.21 -24.17 7.34
C CYS A 251 -27.32 -25.20 7.15
N ASP A 252 -28.45 -24.78 6.60
CA ASP A 252 -29.62 -25.65 6.36
C ASP A 252 -29.31 -26.82 5.40
N PHE A 253 -28.22 -26.71 4.64
CA PHE A 253 -27.76 -27.71 3.67
C PHE A 253 -26.69 -28.65 4.22
N CYS A 254 -26.15 -28.38 5.42
CA CYS A 254 -25.21 -29.27 6.07
C CYS A 254 -25.95 -30.25 6.99
N PRO A 255 -25.65 -31.55 6.95
CA PRO A 255 -26.15 -32.49 7.96
C PRO A 255 -25.80 -31.97 9.36
N LEU A 256 -26.74 -32.06 10.31
CA LEU A 256 -26.52 -31.70 11.72
C LEU A 256 -25.21 -32.35 12.22
N LYS A 257 -24.26 -31.47 12.56
CA LYS A 257 -22.81 -31.71 12.70
C LYS A 257 -22.37 -32.49 13.94
N CYS A 258 -23.07 -33.56 14.33
CA CYS A 258 -22.72 -34.24 15.59
C CYS A 258 -21.37 -35.01 15.52
N ASN A 259 -20.98 -35.55 14.36
CA ASN A 259 -19.75 -36.35 14.24
C ASN A 259 -18.48 -35.54 13.98
N SER A 260 -18.56 -34.45 13.19
CA SER A 260 -17.40 -33.58 12.90
C SER A 260 -16.90 -32.84 14.13
N ASP A 261 -17.82 -32.39 14.99
CA ASP A 261 -17.50 -31.62 16.19
C ASP A 261 -16.71 -32.45 17.20
N ILE A 262 -17.04 -33.74 17.30
CA ILE A 262 -16.35 -34.70 18.17
C ILE A 262 -14.98 -35.04 17.61
N GLU A 263 -14.85 -35.25 16.30
CA GLU A 263 -13.58 -35.58 15.65
C GLU A 263 -12.58 -34.42 15.72
N VAL A 264 -13.02 -33.19 15.45
CA VAL A 264 -12.19 -31.99 15.54
C VAL A 264 -11.73 -31.74 16.98
N LYS A 265 -12.64 -31.82 17.97
CA LYS A 265 -12.26 -31.69 19.38
C LYS A 265 -11.31 -32.79 19.84
N PHE A 266 -11.51 -34.01 19.37
CA PHE A 266 -10.63 -35.13 19.70
C PHE A 266 -9.22 -34.91 19.14
N VAL A 267 -9.09 -34.49 17.89
CA VAL A 267 -7.80 -34.15 17.27
C VAL A 267 -7.14 -32.95 17.99
N LEU A 268 -7.92 -31.95 18.40
CA LEU A 268 -7.39 -30.79 19.12
C LEU A 268 -6.95 -31.13 20.55
N ASN A 269 -7.64 -32.05 21.24
CA ASN A 269 -7.26 -32.58 22.54
C ASN A 269 -5.96 -33.40 22.50
N LEU A 270 -5.52 -33.87 21.32
CA LEU A 270 -4.21 -34.52 21.15
C LEU A 270 -3.05 -33.51 21.19
N PHE A 271 -3.32 -32.21 21.04
CA PHE A 271 -2.32 -31.15 21.26
C PHE A 271 -2.27 -30.82 22.75
N SER A 272 -1.32 -31.42 23.46
CA SER A 272 -1.20 -31.38 24.94
C SER A 272 -0.93 -30.00 25.56
N ASN A 273 -0.85 -28.93 24.76
CA ASN A 273 -0.44 -27.59 25.21
C ASN A 273 -1.54 -26.53 25.02
N LEU A 274 -2.74 -26.90 24.57
CA LEU A 274 -3.86 -25.98 24.39
C LEU A 274 -4.78 -26.00 25.61
N ASN A 275 -5.24 -24.83 26.04
CA ASN A 275 -6.28 -24.72 27.05
C ASN A 275 -7.68 -24.79 26.41
N ASP A 276 -8.70 -24.98 27.25
CA ASP A 276 -10.08 -25.18 26.79
C ASP A 276 -10.58 -24.05 25.88
N SER A 277 -10.28 -22.79 26.20
CA SER A 277 -10.70 -21.64 25.38
C SER A 277 -10.07 -21.62 23.99
N GLN A 278 -8.85 -22.14 23.87
CA GLN A 278 -8.13 -22.23 22.60
C GLN A 278 -8.66 -23.38 21.76
N ILE A 279 -8.91 -24.53 22.39
CA ILE A 279 -9.54 -25.69 21.76
C ILE A 279 -10.93 -25.31 21.22
N GLU A 280 -11.73 -24.59 22.01
CA GLU A 280 -13.05 -24.12 21.61
C GLU A 280 -12.99 -23.16 20.41
N ALA A 281 -12.11 -22.16 20.46
CA ALA A 281 -11.97 -21.19 19.37
C ALA A 281 -11.51 -21.84 18.04
N ILE A 282 -10.56 -22.78 18.10
CA ILE A 282 -10.09 -23.51 16.92
C ILE A 282 -11.16 -24.46 16.39
N SER A 283 -11.87 -25.17 17.28
CA SER A 283 -12.96 -26.06 16.91
C SER A 283 -14.05 -25.30 16.16
N ALA A 284 -14.54 -24.20 16.75
CA ALA A 284 -15.57 -23.36 16.14
C ALA A 284 -15.14 -22.86 14.75
N SER A 285 -13.87 -22.45 14.62
CA SER A 285 -13.30 -21.98 13.35
C SER A 285 -13.25 -23.09 12.29
N LEU A 286 -12.78 -24.29 12.65
CA LEU A 286 -12.67 -25.43 11.73
C LEU A 286 -14.05 -25.91 11.25
N LEU A 287 -15.01 -25.97 12.17
CA LEU A 287 -16.38 -26.36 11.83
C LEU A 287 -17.01 -25.39 10.82
N LYS A 288 -16.66 -24.11 10.84
CA LYS A 288 -17.12 -23.15 9.82
C LYS A 288 -16.39 -23.26 8.48
N THR A 289 -15.27 -23.98 8.39
CA THR A 289 -14.53 -24.21 7.12
C THR A 289 -15.07 -25.40 6.32
N GLU A 290 -15.62 -26.40 6.98
CA GLU A 290 -16.20 -27.59 6.34
C GLU A 290 -17.51 -27.31 5.58
N CYS A 291 -18.13 -26.14 5.80
CA CYS A 291 -19.32 -25.72 5.06
C CYS A 291 -18.92 -24.95 3.79
N ASN A 292 -19.11 -25.55 2.62
CA ASN A 292 -18.88 -24.88 1.33
C ASN A 292 -20.05 -24.00 0.86
N HIS A 293 -21.19 -24.04 1.56
CA HIS A 293 -22.41 -23.34 1.15
C HIS A 293 -22.46 -21.88 1.64
N LYS A 294 -21.77 -21.57 2.74
CA LYS A 294 -21.78 -20.23 3.37
C LYS A 294 -20.34 -19.76 3.60
N SER A 295 -20.04 -18.51 3.24
CA SER A 295 -18.81 -17.86 3.68
C SER A 295 -18.86 -17.60 5.19
N SER A 296 -17.73 -17.72 5.87
CA SER A 296 -17.61 -17.54 7.32
C SER A 296 -16.43 -16.63 7.65
N VAL A 297 -16.58 -15.87 8.75
CA VAL A 297 -15.56 -15.01 9.33
C VAL A 297 -15.65 -15.24 10.83
N GLU A 298 -14.50 -15.46 11.47
CA GLU A 298 -14.38 -15.63 12.92
C GLU A 298 -13.39 -14.64 13.46
N LEU A 299 -13.72 -14.06 14.61
CA LEU A 299 -12.83 -13.18 15.35
C LEU A 299 -12.26 -13.93 16.55
N ILE A 300 -10.96 -14.22 16.52
CA ILE A 300 -10.25 -14.76 17.67
C ILE A 300 -9.54 -13.62 18.38
N TRP A 301 -9.98 -13.32 19.59
CA TRP A 301 -9.39 -12.31 20.47
C TRP A 301 -8.68 -12.95 21.67
N GLY A 302 -7.64 -12.29 22.17
CA GLY A 302 -6.91 -12.77 23.33
C GLY A 302 -5.99 -11.70 23.91
N PRO A 303 -5.93 -11.53 25.24
CA PRO A 303 -4.98 -10.65 25.91
C PRO A 303 -3.50 -10.91 25.53
N PRO A 304 -2.57 -10.01 25.86
CA PRO A 304 -1.14 -10.28 25.74
C PRO A 304 -0.76 -11.57 26.50
N GLY A 305 0.09 -12.41 25.90
CA GLY A 305 0.54 -13.67 26.53
C GLY A 305 -0.38 -14.88 26.37
N THR A 306 -1.56 -14.76 25.74
CA THR A 306 -2.49 -15.91 25.57
C THR A 306 -2.19 -16.85 24.41
N GLY A 307 -0.95 -16.82 23.89
CA GLY A 307 -0.47 -17.75 22.88
C GLY A 307 -1.08 -17.57 21.48
N LYS A 308 -1.57 -16.38 21.09
CA LYS A 308 -2.22 -16.12 19.78
C LYS A 308 -1.49 -16.69 18.54
N THR A 309 -0.15 -16.74 18.57
CA THR A 309 0.69 -17.26 17.47
C THR A 309 1.07 -18.73 17.61
N THR A 310 0.79 -19.33 18.77
CA THR A 310 0.99 -20.76 19.05
C THR A 310 -0.24 -21.57 18.64
N HIS A 311 -1.35 -20.88 18.31
CA HIS A 311 -2.63 -21.41 17.79
C HIS A 311 -2.65 -21.53 16.27
#